data_AF-A0A1Q8YHR5-F1
#
_entry.id   AF-A0A1Q8YHR5-F1
#
_cell.length_a   1.000
_cell.length_b   1.000
_cell.length_c   1.000
_cell.angle_alpha   90.00
_cell.angle_beta   90.00
_cell.angle_gamma   90.00
#
_symmetry.space_group_name_H-M   'P 1'
#
loop_
_entity.id
_entity.type
_entity.pdbx_description
1 polymer ?
#
loop_
_entity_poly.entity_id
_entity_poly.type
_entity_poly.pdbx_seq_one_letter_code
_entity_poly.pdbx_strand_id
1 'polypeptide(L)'
;MLGGGDGMAMRESLKYPGVDSVTLVELDPAMTKLFRHQPALVELNLGSLKSSKVRVANADAFKRLEDSPGVFDMIVADFPDTTNFNIGKHYTNSFYALLDKHLAASGYAVIQTTSPLVARRSF
;
A
#
# COMPACT_ATOMS: atom_id res chain seq x y z
N MET A 1 -2.53 1.85 -2.55
CA MET A 1 -1.33 1.20 -1.97
C MET A 1 -1.41 1.32 -0.48
N LEU A 2 -1.31 0.20 0.22
CA LEU A 2 -1.28 0.13 1.67
C LEU A 2 0.11 -0.35 2.07
N GLY A 3 0.86 0.43 2.83
CA GLY A 3 2.31 0.26 3.00
C GLY A 3 3.11 0.74 1.80
N GLY A 4 4.39 0.36 1.70
CA GLY A 4 5.28 0.76 0.61
C GLY A 4 5.71 2.24 0.67
N GLY A 5 5.91 2.79 1.86
CA GLY A 5 6.31 4.18 2.11
C GLY A 5 7.63 4.62 1.44
N ASP A 6 8.42 3.69 0.92
CA ASP A 6 9.65 3.97 0.16
C ASP A 6 9.39 4.50 -1.26
N GLY A 7 8.18 4.33 -1.78
CA GLY A 7 7.78 4.78 -3.12
C GLY A 7 8.22 3.87 -4.27
N MET A 8 8.81 2.70 -4.02
CA MET A 8 9.22 1.77 -5.08
C MET A 8 8.01 1.22 -5.83
N ALA A 9 6.98 0.80 -5.09
CA ALA A 9 5.74 0.35 -5.70
C ALA A 9 5.01 1.48 -6.44
N MET A 10 5.17 2.74 -5.99
CA MET A 10 4.64 3.93 -6.70
C MET A 10 5.35 4.14 -8.03
N ARG A 11 6.68 3.99 -8.07
CA ARG A 11 7.48 4.08 -9.28
C ARG A 11 6.98 3.11 -10.35
N GLU A 12 6.67 1.86 -9.96
CA GLU A 12 6.13 0.86 -10.88
C GLU A 12 4.71 1.16 -11.32
N SER A 13 3.85 1.59 -10.39
CA SER A 13 2.46 1.95 -10.67
C SER A 13 2.36 3.10 -11.68
N LEU A 14 3.25 4.10 -11.58
CA LEU A 14 3.25 5.28 -12.44
C LEU A 14 3.75 5.02 -13.87
N LYS A 15 4.29 3.83 -14.18
CA LYS A 15 4.65 3.43 -15.55
C LYS A 15 3.42 3.26 -16.44
N TYR A 16 2.24 3.02 -15.86
CA TYR A 16 1.00 2.77 -16.57
C TYR A 16 0.27 4.08 -16.88
N PRO A 17 0.10 4.49 -18.15
CA PRO A 17 -0.49 5.78 -18.49
C PRO A 17 -1.93 5.94 -18.01
N GLY A 18 -2.70 4.85 -17.96
CA GLY A 18 -4.09 4.81 -17.50
C GLY A 18 -4.29 4.97 -15.99
N VAL A 19 -3.22 5.08 -15.20
CA VAL A 19 -3.32 5.40 -13.77
C VAL A 19 -3.59 6.89 -13.62
N ASP A 20 -4.80 7.26 -13.20
CA ASP A 20 -5.18 8.65 -12.96
C ASP A 20 -4.68 9.18 -11.62
N SER A 21 -4.78 8.35 -10.57
CA SER A 21 -4.30 8.70 -9.24
C SER A 21 -3.91 7.46 -8.44
N VAL A 22 -3.03 7.65 -7.45
CA VAL A 22 -2.63 6.63 -6.51
C VAL A 22 -2.72 7.20 -5.09
N THR A 23 -3.44 6.50 -4.22
CA THR A 23 -3.43 6.79 -2.78
C THR A 23 -2.45 5.85 -2.10
N LEU A 24 -1.41 6.42 -1.49
CA LEU A 24 -0.46 5.73 -0.63
C LEU A 24 -0.88 5.91 0.83
N VAL A 25 -1.15 4.82 1.53
CA VAL A 25 -1.44 4.80 2.96
C VAL A 25 -0.24 4.23 3.69
N GLU A 26 0.45 5.05 4.47
CA GLU A 26 1.66 4.66 5.21
C GLU A 26 1.50 5.07 6.67
N LEU A 27 1.82 4.19 7.61
CA LEU A 27 1.69 4.48 9.03
C LEU A 27 2.72 5.50 9.49
N ASP A 28 3.97 5.38 9.04
CA ASP A 28 5.07 6.22 9.49
C ASP A 28 5.33 7.41 8.52
N PRO A 29 5.03 8.66 8.92
CA PRO A 29 5.34 9.83 8.12
C PRO A 29 6.84 10.03 7.90
N ALA A 30 7.71 9.53 8.78
CA ALA A 30 9.15 9.64 8.61
C ALA A 30 9.64 8.85 7.39
N MET A 31 9.07 7.67 7.12
CA MET A 31 9.37 6.87 5.92
C MET A 31 9.12 7.66 4.64
N THR A 32 7.89 8.14 4.46
CA THR A 32 7.53 8.89 3.24
C THR A 32 8.31 10.20 3.12
N LYS A 33 8.56 10.92 4.22
CA LYS A 33 9.36 12.14 4.22
C LYS A 33 10.81 11.86 3.79
N LEU A 34 11.43 10.82 4.35
CA LEU A 34 12.79 10.45 4.05
C LEU A 34 12.96 10.09 2.57
N PHE A 35 12.12 9.21 2.03
CA PHE A 35 12.16 8.77 0.63
C PHE A 35 11.66 9.83 -0.37
N ARG A 36 11.00 10.88 0.09
CA ARG A 36 10.61 12.03 -0.74
C ARG A 36 11.69 13.10 -0.85
N HIS A 37 12.57 13.23 0.16
CA HIS A 37 13.47 14.38 0.24
C HIS A 37 14.96 14.03 0.22
N GLN A 38 15.38 12.87 0.71
CA GLN A 38 16.80 12.50 0.74
C GLN A 38 17.27 12.08 -0.67
N PRO A 39 18.25 12.78 -1.30
CA PRO A 39 18.61 12.56 -2.70
C PRO A 39 18.91 11.10 -3.06
N ALA A 40 19.73 10.42 -2.27
CA ALA A 40 20.09 9.02 -2.51
C ALA A 40 18.90 8.05 -2.47
N LEU A 41 17.86 8.36 -1.68
CA LEU A 41 16.66 7.52 -1.57
C LEU A 41 15.60 7.89 -2.60
N VAL A 42 15.52 9.17 -2.96
CA VAL A 42 14.69 9.66 -4.07
C VAL A 42 15.13 9.04 -5.40
N GLU A 43 16.43 8.86 -5.59
CA GLU A 43 16.98 8.19 -6.79
C GLU A 43 16.43 6.77 -6.93
N LEU A 44 16.29 6.04 -5.82
CA LEU A 44 15.78 4.68 -5.85
C LEU A 44 14.31 4.62 -6.31
N ASN A 45 13.46 5.54 -5.84
CA ASN A 45 12.05 5.59 -6.25
C ASN A 45 11.78 6.46 -7.49
N LEU A 46 12.83 6.99 -8.14
CA LEU A 46 12.75 7.90 -9.29
C LEU A 46 11.83 9.12 -9.05
N GLY A 47 11.76 9.59 -7.81
CA GLY A 47 10.88 10.71 -7.44
C GLY A 47 9.38 10.39 -7.50
N SER A 48 8.98 9.12 -7.47
CA SER A 48 7.57 8.70 -7.56
C SER A 48 6.67 9.38 -6.53
N LEU A 49 7.15 9.57 -5.29
CA LEU A 49 6.43 10.25 -4.21
C LEU A 49 6.21 11.76 -4.44
N LYS A 50 6.84 12.34 -5.46
CA LYS A 50 6.65 13.73 -5.88
C LYS A 50 5.67 13.87 -7.06
N SER A 51 5.22 12.76 -7.64
CA SER A 51 4.24 12.77 -8.72
C SER A 51 2.93 13.44 -8.27
N SER A 52 2.36 14.28 -9.14
CA SER A 52 1.04 14.90 -8.91
C SER A 52 -0.10 13.88 -8.81
N LYS A 53 0.11 12.66 -9.34
CA LYS A 53 -0.83 11.54 -9.25
C LYS A 53 -0.84 10.86 -7.88
N VAL A 54 0.20 11.07 -7.05
CA VAL A 54 0.35 10.38 -5.76
C VAL A 54 -0.15 11.26 -4.62
N ARG A 55 -1.11 10.74 -3.84
CA ARG A 55 -1.57 11.32 -2.58
C ARG A 55 -1.13 10.44 -1.43
N VAL A 56 -0.38 11.01 -0.49
CA VAL A 56 0.10 10.30 0.70
C VAL A 56 -0.88 10.59 1.85
N ALA A 57 -1.38 9.53 2.47
CA ALA A 57 -2.17 9.57 3.70
C ALA A 57 -1.37 8.86 4.79
N ASN A 58 -0.91 9.62 5.79
CA ASN A 58 -0.22 9.05 6.94
C ASN A 58 -1.25 8.55 7.97
N ALA A 59 -1.57 7.26 7.91
CA ALA A 59 -2.63 6.66 8.69
C ALA A 59 -2.47 5.14 8.79
N ASP A 60 -3.13 4.55 9.79
CA ASP A 60 -3.35 3.11 9.83
C ASP A 60 -4.24 2.67 8.66
N ALA A 61 -3.82 1.64 7.93
CA ALA A 61 -4.54 1.18 6.73
C ALA A 61 -5.94 0.66 7.04
N PHE A 62 -6.12 -0.04 8.17
CA PHE A 62 -7.42 -0.59 8.56
C PHE A 62 -8.39 0.57 8.83
N LYS A 63 -7.97 1.50 9.69
CA LYS A 63 -8.76 2.69 10.02
C LYS A 63 -9.04 3.54 8.78
N ARG A 64 -8.04 3.69 7.89
CA ARG A 64 -8.21 4.48 6.67
C ARG A 64 -9.30 3.92 5.76
N LEU A 65 -9.42 2.60 5.66
CA LEU A 65 -10.47 1.96 4.89
C LEU A 65 -11.84 2.11 5.58
N GLU A 66 -11.91 1.93 6.90
CA GLU A 66 -13.16 2.17 7.66
C GLU A 66 -13.70 3.61 7.51
N ASP A 67 -12.80 4.60 7.54
CA ASP A 67 -13.16 6.01 7.52
C ASP A 67 -13.35 6.58 6.08
N SER A 68 -13.04 5.82 5.03
CA SER A 68 -13.02 6.34 3.64
C SER A 68 -14.12 5.75 2.77
N PRO A 69 -14.90 6.56 2.04
CA PRO A 69 -15.85 6.02 1.07
C PRO A 69 -15.22 5.66 -0.30
N GLY A 70 -13.89 5.71 -0.44
CA GLY A 70 -13.22 5.54 -1.73
C GLY A 70 -13.34 4.12 -2.30
N VAL A 71 -13.58 4.01 -3.61
CA VAL A 71 -13.51 2.76 -4.38
C VAL A 71 -12.29 2.82 -5.31
N PHE A 72 -11.62 1.70 -5.50
CA PHE A 72 -10.37 1.58 -6.24
C PHE A 72 -10.45 0.45 -7.27
N ASP A 73 -9.87 0.68 -8.46
CA ASP A 73 -9.71 -0.37 -9.47
C ASP A 73 -8.61 -1.37 -9.10
N MET A 74 -7.66 -0.95 -8.28
CA MET A 74 -6.59 -1.81 -7.77
C MET A 74 -6.20 -1.43 -6.36
N ILE A 75 -6.08 -2.44 -5.50
CA ILE A 75 -5.48 -2.32 -4.17
C ILE A 75 -4.24 -3.19 -4.12
N VAL A 76 -3.13 -2.63 -3.67
CA VAL A 76 -1.90 -3.36 -3.39
C VAL A 76 -1.59 -3.19 -1.91
N ALA A 77 -1.49 -4.31 -1.20
CA ALA A 77 -1.13 -4.39 0.22
C ALA A 77 0.30 -4.92 0.35
N ASP A 78 1.21 -4.00 0.63
CA ASP A 78 2.65 -4.22 0.78
C ASP A 78 3.03 -4.02 2.25
N PHE A 79 2.60 -4.98 3.07
CA PHE A 79 2.87 -5.01 4.50
C PHE A 79 4.04 -5.94 4.81
N PRO A 80 4.78 -5.70 5.90
CA PRO A 80 5.79 -6.64 6.38
C PRO A 80 5.15 -7.94 6.87
N ASP A 81 5.96 -9.01 6.93
CA ASP A 81 5.55 -10.30 7.49
C ASP A 81 5.02 -10.17 8.93
N THR A 82 4.01 -10.98 9.25
CA THR A 82 3.33 -10.96 10.55
C THR A 82 4.27 -11.42 11.68
N THR A 83 4.82 -10.47 12.42
CA THR A 83 5.67 -10.74 13.59
C THR A 83 4.99 -10.40 14.92
N ASN A 84 3.85 -9.69 14.87
CA ASN A 84 3.07 -9.28 16.04
C ASN A 84 1.61 -8.99 15.66
N PHE A 85 0.77 -8.73 16.67
CA PHE A 85 -0.66 -8.44 16.49
C PHE A 85 -0.94 -7.21 15.61
N ASN A 86 -0.15 -6.14 15.76
CA ASN A 86 -0.36 -4.89 15.02
C ASN A 86 -0.21 -5.08 13.51
N ILE A 87 0.66 -5.99 13.08
CA ILE A 87 0.79 -6.38 11.67
C ILE A 87 -0.24 -7.46 11.32
N GLY A 88 -0.46 -8.43 12.22
CA GLY A 88 -1.36 -9.56 12.02
C GLY A 88 -2.82 -9.17 11.72
N LYS A 89 -3.30 -8.03 12.24
CA LYS A 89 -4.67 -7.54 11.93
C LYS A 89 -4.91 -7.30 10.43
N HIS A 90 -3.85 -7.03 9.65
CA HIS A 90 -3.93 -6.85 8.20
C HIS A 90 -4.02 -8.18 7.41
N TYR A 91 -3.95 -9.32 8.11
CA TYR A 91 -4.04 -10.66 7.53
C TYR A 91 -5.23 -11.42 8.15
N THR A 92 -6.39 -10.76 8.17
CA THR A 92 -7.63 -11.31 8.74
C THR A 92 -8.76 -11.27 7.73
N ASN A 93 -9.73 -12.19 7.86
CA ASN A 93 -10.95 -12.17 7.04
C ASN A 93 -11.67 -10.81 7.10
N SER A 94 -11.68 -10.16 8.26
CA SER A 94 -12.27 -8.83 8.42
C SER A 94 -11.56 -7.78 7.57
N PHE A 95 -10.23 -7.82 7.52
CA PHE A 95 -9.48 -6.91 6.66
C PHE A 95 -9.72 -7.19 5.18
N TYR A 96 -9.74 -8.46 4.75
CA TYR A 96 -10.01 -8.81 3.36
C TYR A 96 -11.44 -8.46 2.93
N ALA A 97 -12.43 -8.67 3.81
CA ALA A 97 -13.80 -8.23 3.57
C ALA A 97 -13.92 -6.70 3.50
N LEU A 98 -13.06 -5.98 4.22
CA LEU A 98 -12.98 -4.52 4.11
C LEU A 98 -12.37 -4.11 2.77
N LEU A 99 -11.29 -4.75 2.31
CA LEU A 99 -10.71 -4.50 0.98
C LEU A 99 -11.77 -4.69 -0.13
N ASP A 100 -12.54 -5.76 -0.06
CA ASP A 100 -13.60 -6.08 -1.05
C ASP A 100 -14.62 -4.95 -1.19
N LYS A 101 -15.02 -4.32 -0.08
CA LYS A 101 -15.93 -3.16 -0.09
C LYS A 101 -15.37 -1.93 -0.80
N HIS A 102 -14.04 -1.84 -0.92
CA HIS A 102 -13.35 -0.73 -1.57
C HIS A 102 -12.86 -1.09 -2.98
N LEU A 103 -13.12 -2.30 -3.47
CA LEU A 103 -12.82 -2.66 -4.85
C LEU A 103 -13.98 -2.32 -5.77
N ALA A 104 -13.65 -1.81 -6.95
CA ALA A 104 -14.62 -1.75 -8.05
C ALA A 104 -15.08 -3.17 -8.43
N ALA A 105 -16.21 -3.30 -9.12
CA ALA A 105 -16.77 -4.60 -9.51
C ALA A 105 -15.79 -5.49 -10.30
N SER A 106 -14.86 -4.89 -11.04
CA SER A 106 -13.79 -5.59 -11.79
C SER A 106 -12.40 -5.27 -11.24
N GLY A 107 -12.33 -4.82 -9.98
CA GLY A 107 -11.08 -4.43 -9.33
C GLY A 107 -10.28 -5.64 -8.85
N TYR A 108 -8.98 -5.42 -8.65
CA TYR A 108 -8.08 -6.47 -8.17
C TYR A 108 -7.38 -6.04 -6.88
N ALA A 109 -7.25 -6.98 -5.94
CA ALA A 109 -6.35 -6.85 -4.80
C ALA A 109 -5.13 -7.75 -4.96
N VAL A 110 -3.94 -7.20 -4.70
CA VAL A 110 -2.68 -7.93 -4.62
C VAL A 110 -2.13 -7.77 -3.21
N ILE A 111 -1.78 -8.87 -2.57
CA ILE A 111 -1.35 -8.90 -1.17
C ILE A 111 -0.05 -9.68 -1.08
N GLN A 112 0.94 -9.14 -0.37
CA GLN A 112 2.15 -9.88 -0.01
C GLN A 112 1.76 -11.00 0.98
N THR A 113 2.18 -12.25 0.72
CA THR A 113 1.74 -13.43 1.51
C THR A 113 2.90 -14.26 2.06
N THR A 114 3.99 -13.59 2.46
CA THR A 114 5.24 -14.19 2.99
C THR A 114 5.83 -15.29 2.09
N SER A 115 6.86 -15.99 2.58
CA SER A 115 7.55 -17.05 1.84
C SER A 115 6.79 -18.37 1.93
N PRO A 116 6.49 -19.03 0.78
CA PRO A 116 5.82 -20.33 0.77
C PRO A 116 6.66 -21.46 1.41
N LEU A 117 7.98 -21.24 1.57
CA LEU A 117 8.87 -22.21 2.23
C LEU A 117 8.77 -22.14 3.76
N VAL A 118 8.49 -20.95 4.31
CA VAL A 118 8.50 -20.68 5.75
C VAL A 118 7.09 -20.71 6.33
N ALA A 119 6.11 -20.19 5.60
CA ALA A 119 4.70 -20.14 6.01
C ALA A 119 3.82 -20.86 4.99
N ARG A 120 3.76 -22.19 5.08
CA ARG A 120 3.04 -23.06 4.14
C ARG A 120 1.51 -22.91 4.17
N ARG A 121 0.97 -22.14 5.13
CA ARG A 121 -0.44 -21.75 5.25
C ARG A 121 -0.48 -20.31 5.76
N SER A 122 -0.30 -19.35 4.87
CA SER A 122 -0.20 -17.91 5.18
C SER A 122 -1.51 -17.14 4.97
N PHE A 123 -2.60 -17.85 4.69
CA PHE A 123 -3.95 -17.31 4.50
C PHE A 123 -5.00 -18.35 4.89
#